data_AF-F6BBS9-F1
#
_entry.id   AF-F6BBS9-F1
#
_cell.length_a   1.000
_cell.length_b   1.000
_cell.length_c   1.000
_cell.angle_alpha   90.00
_cell.angle_beta   90.00
_cell.angle_gamma   90.00
#
_symmetry.space_group_name_H-M   'P 1'
#
loop_
_entity.id
_entity.type
_entity.pdbx_description
1 polymer ?
#
loop_
_entity_poly.entity_id
_entity_poly.type
_entity_poly.pdbx_seq_one_letter_code
_entity_poly.pdbx_strand_id
1 'polypeptide(L)'
;MTYLVVVDYEKDSERKRIDYLIERWSNRGSIEKIRKMAIIVDVDNIDDFIKDIMSRLEGNPEEKVKVYEIKEVKKTIPSKKITLNYEVADKKEVVEGFLKYLMAKIGASYECSINDTKKYEAYTKKGSCSISIKLKEKGNKLIINFEIEGYGESVDLIKNKIDNDMKLFIEGLL
;
A
#
# COMPACT_ATOMS: atom_id res chain seq x y z
N MET A 1 22.99 -11.07 5.17
CA MET A 1 21.96 -11.87 4.47
C MET A 1 21.45 -11.03 3.31
N THR A 2 21.48 -11.56 2.09
CA THR A 2 21.00 -10.88 0.89
C THR A 2 19.61 -11.40 0.56
N TYR A 3 18.68 -10.52 0.18
CA TYR A 3 17.31 -10.88 -0.16
C TYR A 3 17.03 -10.48 -1.62
N LEU A 4 16.45 -11.39 -2.40
CA LEU A 4 15.81 -11.05 -3.66
C LEU A 4 14.37 -10.62 -3.36
N VAL A 5 14.01 -9.39 -3.75
CA VAL A 5 12.64 -8.86 -3.60
C VAL A 5 12.06 -8.69 -4.99
N VAL A 6 11.09 -9.53 -5.33
CA VAL A 6 10.30 -9.43 -6.57
C VAL A 6 9.02 -8.68 -6.23
N VAL A 7 8.76 -7.58 -6.92
CA VAL A 7 7.55 -6.77 -6.73
C VAL A 7 6.75 -6.81 -8.01
N ASP A 8 5.58 -7.44 -7.95
CA ASP A 8 4.59 -7.36 -9.01
C ASP A 8 3.84 -6.03 -8.89
N TYR A 9 3.69 -5.31 -10.01
CA TYR A 9 3.00 -4.02 -10.05
C TYR A 9 2.24 -3.90 -11.36
N GLU A 10 1.06 -3.28 -11.32
CA GLU A 10 0.20 -3.15 -12.50
C GLU A 10 0.37 -1.80 -13.20
N LYS A 11 0.80 -0.77 -12.45
CA LYS A 11 0.86 0.62 -12.96
C LYS A 11 2.28 1.17 -12.93
N ASP A 12 2.66 1.92 -13.98
CA ASP A 12 3.96 2.62 -14.01
C ASP A 12 4.13 3.62 -12.84
N SER A 13 3.02 4.15 -12.31
CA SER A 13 3.05 5.02 -11.13
C SER A 13 3.46 4.27 -9.85
N GLU A 14 3.20 2.97 -9.75
CA GLU A 14 3.67 2.13 -8.64
C GLU A 14 5.16 1.87 -8.78
N ARG A 15 5.61 1.48 -9.98
CA ARG A 15 7.03 1.32 -10.31
C ARG A 15 7.86 2.55 -9.92
N LYS A 16 7.42 3.74 -10.34
CA LYS A 16 8.10 5.01 -10.01
C LYS A 16 8.19 5.28 -8.50
N ARG A 17 7.15 4.92 -7.74
CA ARG A 17 7.14 5.07 -6.28
C ARG A 17 8.10 4.09 -5.61
N ILE A 18 8.18 2.86 -6.10
CA ILE A 18 9.14 1.84 -5.65
C ILE A 18 10.57 2.28 -5.97
N ASP A 19 10.82 2.80 -7.17
CA ASP A 19 12.15 3.30 -7.56
C ASP A 19 12.63 4.43 -6.62
N TYR A 20 11.74 5.39 -6.32
CA TYR A 20 12.04 6.45 -5.34
C TYR A 20 12.31 5.91 -3.92
N LEU A 21 11.61 4.84 -3.53
CA LEU A 21 11.84 4.17 -2.25
C LEU A 21 13.24 3.52 -2.25
N ILE A 22 13.61 2.81 -3.31
CA ILE A 22 14.92 2.15 -3.46
C ILE A 22 16.04 3.19 -3.33
N GLU A 23 15.98 4.29 -4.07
CA GLU A 23 16.99 5.36 -4.02
C GLU A 23 17.18 5.89 -2.58
N ARG A 24 16.09 6.08 -1.85
CA ARG A 24 16.15 6.54 -0.45
C ARG A 24 16.84 5.53 0.48
N TRP A 25 16.60 4.25 0.26
CA TRP A 25 17.18 3.17 1.06
C TRP A 25 18.61 2.80 0.66
N SER A 26 19.04 3.10 -0.57
CA SER A 26 20.43 2.91 -1.02
C SER A 26 21.43 3.68 -0.15
N ASN A 27 20.99 4.74 0.54
CA ASN A 27 21.82 5.47 1.51
C ASN A 27 21.98 4.75 2.87
N ARG A 28 21.20 3.69 3.12
CA ARG A 28 21.14 2.96 4.40
C ARG A 28 21.58 1.50 4.27
N GLY A 29 21.84 1.03 3.05
CA GLY A 29 22.27 -0.33 2.76
C GLY A 29 22.64 -0.51 1.29
N SER A 30 23.31 -1.61 0.98
CA SER A 30 23.64 -1.96 -0.41
C SER A 30 22.41 -2.55 -1.08
N ILE A 31 21.83 -1.82 -2.04
CA ILE A 31 20.72 -2.27 -2.87
C ILE A 31 21.19 -2.31 -4.32
N GLU A 32 21.22 -3.50 -4.92
CA GLU A 32 21.48 -3.70 -6.34
C GLU A 32 20.15 -3.97 -7.06
N LYS A 33 19.70 -3.04 -7.89
CA LYS A 33 18.60 -3.30 -8.82
C LYS A 33 19.15 -4.14 -9.98
N ILE A 34 18.62 -5.35 -10.16
CA ILE A 34 19.01 -6.22 -11.27
C ILE A 34 18.64 -5.54 -12.60
N ARG A 35 19.64 -5.03 -13.32
CA ARG A 35 19.49 -4.47 -14.69
C ARG A 35 19.69 -5.52 -15.79
N LYS A 36 19.87 -6.77 -15.38
CA LYS A 36 20.11 -7.94 -16.22
C LYS A 36 18.83 -8.76 -16.36
N MET A 37 18.90 -9.85 -17.10
CA MET A 37 17.86 -10.86 -17.11
C MET A 37 17.84 -11.60 -15.76
N ALA A 38 16.66 -11.68 -15.14
CA ALA A 38 16.40 -12.52 -13.98
C ALA A 38 15.32 -13.53 -14.37
N ILE A 39 15.57 -14.81 -14.13
CA ILE A 39 14.67 -15.90 -14.49
C ILE A 39 14.46 -16.75 -13.24
N ILE A 40 13.21 -17.08 -12.92
CA ILE A 40 12.85 -18.10 -11.94
C ILE A 40 12.64 -19.39 -12.72
N VAL A 41 13.37 -20.45 -12.36
CA VAL A 41 13.34 -21.72 -13.08
C VAL A 41 13.08 -22.86 -12.08
N ASP A 42 12.23 -23.81 -12.48
CA ASP A 42 11.94 -25.04 -11.77
C ASP A 42 12.17 -26.19 -12.77
N VAL A 43 13.33 -26.84 -12.68
CA VAL A 43 13.78 -27.88 -13.62
C VAL A 43 14.48 -29.00 -12.86
N ASP A 44 14.37 -30.21 -13.39
CA ASP A 44 14.95 -31.42 -12.76
C ASP A 44 16.48 -31.36 -12.68
N ASN A 45 17.14 -30.73 -13.67
CA ASN A 45 18.59 -30.56 -13.71
C ASN A 45 18.99 -29.11 -14.00
N ILE A 46 19.32 -28.37 -12.94
CA ILE A 46 19.74 -26.97 -13.03
C ILE A 46 21.09 -26.81 -13.75
N ASP A 47 22.00 -27.77 -13.63
CA ASP A 47 23.35 -27.68 -14.20
C ASP A 47 23.31 -27.72 -15.73
N ASP A 48 22.47 -28.58 -16.31
CA ASP A 48 22.32 -28.67 -17.77
C ASP A 48 21.67 -27.40 -18.33
N PHE A 49 20.68 -26.85 -17.62
CA PHE A 49 20.08 -25.56 -17.97
C PHE A 49 21.11 -24.42 -17.94
N ILE A 50 21.98 -24.37 -16.92
CA ILE A 50 23.05 -23.36 -16.82
C ILE A 50 24.06 -23.53 -17.95
N LYS A 51 24.50 -24.77 -18.24
CA LYS A 51 25.43 -25.05 -19.34
C LYS A 51 24.88 -24.56 -20.67
N ASP A 52 23.60 -24.82 -20.94
CA ASP A 52 22.93 -24.37 -22.16
C ASP A 52 22.94 -22.84 -22.28
N ILE A 53 22.68 -22.11 -21.18
CA ILE A 53 22.77 -20.64 -21.17
C ILE A 53 24.22 -20.21 -21.43
N MET A 54 25.19 -20.76 -20.70
CA MET A 54 26.60 -20.37 -20.80
C MET A 54 27.15 -20.59 -22.21
N SER A 55 26.76 -21.68 -22.87
CA SER A 55 27.19 -21.99 -24.24
C SER A 55 26.77 -20.97 -25.30
N ARG A 56 25.75 -20.15 -24.99
CA ARG A 56 25.18 -19.14 -25.90
C ARG A 56 25.68 -17.72 -25.59
N LEU A 57 26.51 -17.54 -24.57
CA LEU A 57 27.03 -16.24 -24.18
C LEU A 57 28.40 -15.99 -24.80
N GLU A 58 28.56 -14.84 -25.45
CA GLU A 58 29.87 -14.38 -25.93
C GLU A 58 30.75 -13.91 -24.75
N GLY A 59 32.08 -13.96 -24.88
CA GLY A 59 33.02 -13.45 -23.87
C GLY A 59 33.28 -14.44 -22.73
N ASN A 60 33.35 -13.98 -21.48
CA ASN A 60 33.53 -14.82 -20.29
C ASN A 60 32.16 -15.13 -19.64
N PRO A 61 31.57 -16.33 -19.84
CA PRO A 61 30.26 -16.66 -19.29
C PRO A 61 30.23 -16.73 -17.76
N GLU A 62 31.35 -17.09 -17.12
CA GLU A 62 31.46 -17.25 -15.66
C GLU A 62 31.25 -15.92 -14.91
N GLU A 63 31.61 -14.80 -15.53
CA GLU A 63 31.37 -13.45 -14.97
C GLU A 63 29.95 -12.94 -15.25
N LYS A 64 29.27 -13.53 -16.24
CA LYS A 64 27.95 -13.10 -16.73
C LYS A 64 26.81 -13.88 -16.07
N VAL A 65 27.03 -15.14 -15.74
CA VAL A 65 26.04 -16.01 -15.12
C VAL A 65 26.25 -16.04 -13.61
N LYS A 66 25.26 -15.55 -12.87
CA LYS A 66 25.20 -15.68 -11.42
C LYS A 66 24.00 -16.54 -11.06
N VAL A 67 24.26 -17.63 -10.35
CA VAL A 67 23.22 -18.57 -9.89
C VAL A 67 23.00 -18.33 -8.41
N TYR A 68 21.74 -18.16 -8.02
CA TYR A 68 21.35 -17.98 -6.63
C TYR A 68 20.32 -19.05 -6.27
N GLU A 69 20.58 -19.81 -5.21
CA GLU A 69 19.54 -20.61 -4.58
C GLU A 69 18.64 -19.65 -3.77
N ILE A 70 17.38 -19.56 -4.17
CA ILE A 70 16.38 -18.73 -3.50
C ILE A 70 15.32 -19.63 -2.88
N LYS A 71 14.96 -19.33 -1.63
CA LYS A 71 13.77 -19.91 -0.98
C LYS A 71 12.76 -18.80 -0.79
N GLU A 72 11.51 -19.06 -1.15
CA GLU A 72 10.44 -18.09 -0.89
C GLU A 72 10.33 -17.89 0.63
N VAL A 73 10.61 -16.67 1.09
CA VAL A 73 10.43 -16.31 2.50
C VAL A 73 9.12 -15.54 2.62
N LYS A 74 8.05 -16.23 3.04
CA LYS A 74 6.77 -15.59 3.36
C LYS A 74 6.91 -14.78 4.64
N LYS A 75 7.06 -13.46 4.51
CA LYS A 75 7.02 -12.52 5.64
C LYS A 75 5.64 -11.86 5.70
N THR A 76 4.87 -12.17 6.74
CA THR A 76 3.66 -11.42 7.05
C THR A 76 4.05 -10.16 7.79
N ILE A 77 4.14 -9.04 7.06
CA ILE A 77 4.26 -7.72 7.67
C ILE A 77 2.83 -7.25 7.94
N PRO A 78 2.42 -7.07 9.20
CA PRO A 78 1.07 -6.60 9.49
C PRO A 78 0.90 -5.17 8.97
N SER A 79 -0.24 -4.92 8.30
CA SER A 79 -0.70 -3.56 8.03
C SER A 79 -0.98 -2.84 9.34
N LYS A 80 -0.77 -1.53 9.36
CA LYS A 80 -1.18 -0.70 10.47
C LYS A 80 -2.67 -0.41 10.32
N LYS A 81 -3.45 -0.71 11.36
CA LYS A 81 -4.90 -0.50 11.41
C LYS A 81 -5.26 0.45 12.56
N ILE A 82 -6.00 1.51 12.25
CA ILE A 82 -6.51 2.48 13.24
C ILE A 82 -8.02 2.63 13.04
N THR A 83 -8.76 2.61 14.15
CA THR A 83 -10.18 2.90 14.16
C THR A 83 -10.44 4.24 14.84
N LEU A 84 -11.29 5.08 14.25
CA LEU A 84 -11.78 6.33 14.83
C LEU A 84 -13.30 6.27 14.94
N ASN A 85 -13.83 6.66 16.09
CA ASN A 85 -15.27 6.61 16.37
C ASN A 85 -15.75 7.99 16.81
N TYR A 86 -16.82 8.46 16.17
CA TYR A 86 -17.42 9.76 16.46
C TYR A 86 -18.92 9.61 16.66
N GLU A 87 -19.48 10.41 17.57
CA GLU A 87 -20.92 10.59 17.72
C GLU A 87 -21.31 11.99 17.26
N VAL A 88 -22.30 12.07 16.38
CA VAL A 88 -22.81 13.35 15.85
C VAL A 88 -24.32 13.43 16.06
N ALA A 89 -24.79 14.58 16.53
CA ALA A 89 -26.21 14.88 16.72
C ALA A 89 -26.76 15.68 15.54
N ASP A 90 -26.59 15.16 14.32
CA ASP A 90 -27.05 15.79 13.08
C ASP A 90 -27.90 14.85 12.23
N LYS A 91 -28.55 15.43 11.20
CA LYS A 91 -29.26 14.65 10.19
C LYS A 91 -28.27 13.84 9.35
N LYS A 92 -28.64 12.60 9.04
CA LYS A 92 -27.83 11.67 8.24
C LYS A 92 -27.38 12.25 6.91
N GLU A 93 -28.25 12.98 6.24
CA GLU A 93 -27.96 13.63 4.95
C GLU A 93 -26.81 14.63 5.05
N VAL A 94 -26.77 15.43 6.13
CA VAL A 94 -25.71 16.42 6.38
C VAL A 94 -24.39 15.70 6.64
N VAL A 95 -24.42 14.67 7.50
CA VAL A 95 -23.23 13.86 7.81
C VAL A 95 -22.70 13.15 6.56
N GLU A 96 -23.56 12.57 5.73
CA GLU A 96 -23.14 11.92 4.49
C GLU A 96 -22.55 12.91 3.48
N GLY A 97 -23.12 14.12 3.39
CA GLY A 97 -22.59 15.21 2.57
C GLY A 97 -21.19 15.61 3.03
N PHE A 98 -21.01 15.79 4.34
CA PHE A 98 -19.72 16.09 4.94
C PHE A 98 -18.69 14.98 4.68
N LEU A 99 -19.07 13.71 4.84
CA LEU A 99 -18.16 12.59 4.59
C LEU A 99 -17.72 12.50 3.13
N LYS A 100 -18.62 12.77 2.18
CA LYS A 100 -18.26 12.88 0.76
C LYS A 100 -17.25 14.00 0.52
N TYR A 101 -17.49 15.18 1.11
CA TYR A 101 -16.56 16.30 1.05
C TYR A 101 -15.20 15.93 1.66
N LEU A 102 -15.19 15.31 2.83
CA LEU A 102 -13.97 14.88 3.53
C LEU A 102 -13.15 13.92 2.65
N MET A 103 -13.80 12.91 2.06
CA MET A 103 -13.13 11.96 1.16
C MET A 103 -12.57 12.65 -0.09
N ALA A 104 -13.32 13.58 -0.69
CA ALA A 104 -12.84 14.36 -1.83
C ALA A 104 -11.63 15.25 -1.45
N LYS A 105 -11.69 15.92 -0.29
CA LYS A 105 -10.61 16.78 0.22
C LYS A 105 -9.31 16.03 0.48
N ILE A 106 -9.39 14.79 0.96
CA ILE A 106 -8.20 13.94 1.17
C ILE A 106 -7.75 13.21 -0.11
N GLY A 107 -8.46 13.37 -1.23
CA GLY A 107 -8.15 12.73 -2.50
C GLY A 107 -8.41 11.22 -2.50
N ALA A 108 -9.39 10.76 -1.70
CA ALA A 108 -9.76 9.36 -1.63
C ALA A 108 -10.73 9.00 -2.77
N SER A 109 -10.44 7.91 -3.47
CA SER A 109 -11.28 7.35 -4.53
C SER A 109 -12.24 6.34 -3.91
N TYR A 110 -13.51 6.41 -4.26
CA TYR A 110 -14.49 5.40 -3.86
C TYR A 110 -14.22 4.08 -4.59
N GLU A 111 -14.08 2.99 -3.84
CA GLU A 111 -13.95 1.65 -4.42
C GLU A 111 -15.31 0.97 -4.54
N CYS A 112 -15.96 0.73 -3.40
CA CYS A 112 -17.19 -0.04 -3.30
C CYS A 112 -17.92 0.22 -1.99
N SER A 113 -19.12 -0.34 -1.86
CA SER A 113 -19.88 -0.37 -0.62
C SER A 113 -20.34 -1.79 -0.36
N ILE A 114 -20.02 -2.33 0.81
CA ILE A 114 -20.37 -3.69 1.24
C ILE A 114 -20.99 -3.61 2.63
N ASN A 115 -22.21 -4.14 2.82
CA ASN A 115 -22.88 -4.22 4.12
C ASN A 115 -22.87 -2.87 4.90
N ASP A 116 -23.35 -1.79 4.26
CA ASP A 116 -23.38 -0.42 4.80
C ASP A 116 -22.01 0.15 5.20
N THR A 117 -20.94 -0.43 4.67
CA THR A 117 -19.56 0.05 4.84
C THR A 117 -19.06 0.57 3.50
N LYS A 118 -18.85 1.89 3.41
CA LYS A 118 -18.29 2.53 2.22
C LYS A 118 -16.77 2.44 2.28
N LYS A 119 -16.15 1.87 1.26
CA LYS A 119 -14.71 1.67 1.17
C LYS A 119 -14.11 2.65 0.17
N TYR A 120 -13.05 3.30 0.58
CA TYR A 120 -12.28 4.25 -0.19
C TYR A 120 -10.81 3.86 -0.18
N GLU A 121 -10.09 4.31 -1.21
CA GLU A 121 -8.64 4.19 -1.30
C GLU A 121 -8.02 5.58 -1.42
N ALA A 122 -7.06 5.88 -0.56
CA ALA A 122 -6.35 7.15 -0.59
C ALA A 122 -4.87 6.92 -0.89
N TYR A 123 -4.36 7.69 -1.85
CA TYR A 123 -2.94 7.68 -2.22
C TYR A 123 -2.27 8.95 -1.72
N THR A 124 -1.29 8.79 -0.84
CA THR A 124 -0.50 9.90 -0.31
C THR A 124 0.94 9.81 -0.80
N LYS A 125 1.70 10.92 -0.67
CA LYS A 125 3.15 10.90 -0.87
C LYS A 125 3.89 9.92 0.06
N LYS A 126 3.24 9.47 1.14
CA LYS A 126 3.80 8.57 2.17
C LYS A 126 3.35 7.11 2.04
N GLY A 127 2.51 6.79 1.04
CA GLY A 127 1.95 5.45 0.83
C GLY A 127 0.46 5.48 0.51
N SER A 128 -0.09 4.31 0.19
CA SER A 128 -1.54 4.09 0.07
C SER A 128 -2.14 3.65 1.41
N CYS A 129 -3.44 3.86 1.57
CA CYS A 129 -4.24 3.28 2.63
C CYS A 129 -5.69 3.11 2.18
N SER A 130 -6.35 2.09 2.73
CA SER A 130 -7.78 1.92 2.63
C SER A 130 -8.48 2.62 3.79
N ILE A 131 -9.64 3.20 3.52
CA ILE A 131 -10.51 3.86 4.49
C ILE A 131 -11.90 3.23 4.36
N SER A 132 -12.37 2.58 5.43
CA SER A 132 -13.72 2.04 5.53
C SER A 132 -14.54 2.90 6.46
N ILE A 133 -15.72 3.32 6.02
CA ILE A 133 -16.62 4.19 6.79
C ILE A 133 -17.94 3.45 7.02
N LYS A 134 -18.34 3.34 8.29
CA LYS A 134 -19.60 2.74 8.69
C LYS A 134 -20.41 3.72 9.54
N LEU A 135 -21.60 4.06 9.05
CA LEU A 135 -22.59 4.81 9.83
C LEU A 135 -23.56 3.87 10.52
N LYS A 136 -23.89 4.17 11.77
CA LYS A 136 -24.98 3.52 12.52
C LYS A 136 -25.83 4.58 13.20
N GLU A 137 -27.14 4.39 13.19
CA GLU A 137 -28.08 5.21 13.95
C GLU A 137 -28.25 4.61 15.36
N LYS A 138 -28.11 5.44 16.40
CA LYS A 138 -28.33 5.05 17.81
C LYS A 138 -29.17 6.12 18.49
N GLY A 139 -30.49 5.93 18.50
CA GLY A 139 -31.44 6.93 19.00
C GLY A 139 -31.41 8.19 18.14
N ASN A 140 -31.25 9.36 18.76
CA ASN A 140 -31.13 10.66 18.06
C ASN A 140 -29.69 11.00 17.61
N LYS A 141 -28.76 10.04 17.67
CA LYS A 141 -27.35 10.27 17.31
C LYS A 141 -26.90 9.33 16.21
N LEU A 142 -25.95 9.80 15.41
CA LEU A 142 -25.23 9.03 14.40
C LEU A 142 -23.85 8.66 14.93
N ILE A 143 -23.52 7.37 14.85
CA ILE A 143 -22.18 6.85 15.15
C ILE A 143 -21.46 6.62 13.83
N ILE A 144 -20.33 7.30 13.66
CA ILE A 144 -19.48 7.17 12.50
C ILE A 144 -18.22 6.42 12.93
N ASN A 145 -17.98 5.26 12.32
CA ASN A 145 -16.77 4.48 12.54
C ASN A 145 -15.92 4.55 11.28
N PHE A 146 -14.70 5.05 11.42
CA PHE A 146 -13.67 4.99 10.38
C PHE A 146 -12.70 3.89 10.74
N GLU A 147 -12.34 3.10 9.74
CA GLU A 147 -11.26 2.13 9.84
C GLU A 147 -10.25 2.44 8.74
N ILE A 148 -9.02 2.75 9.13
CA ILE A 148 -7.95 3.14 8.24
C ILE A 148 -6.88 2.06 8.31
N GLU A 149 -6.58 1.45 7.17
CA GLU A 149 -5.61 0.35 7.08
C GLU A 149 -4.60 0.61 5.97
N GLY A 150 -3.32 0.37 6.23
CA GLY A 150 -2.27 0.54 5.24
C GLY A 150 -0.88 0.30 5.77
N TYR A 151 0.12 0.63 4.96
CA TYR A 151 1.54 0.45 5.31
C TYR A 151 2.24 1.80 5.41
N GLY A 152 3.16 1.91 6.37
CA GLY A 152 3.95 3.12 6.59
C GLY A 152 3.17 4.27 7.23
N GLU A 153 3.61 5.50 6.97
CA GLU A 153 3.10 6.72 7.61
C GLU A 153 1.79 7.26 6.99
N SER A 154 1.28 6.63 5.93
CA SER A 154 0.03 7.04 5.28
C SER A 154 -1.15 6.98 6.24
N VAL A 155 -1.19 5.94 7.08
CA VAL A 155 -2.28 5.70 8.05
C VAL A 155 -2.37 6.83 9.08
N ASP A 156 -1.26 7.26 9.68
CA ASP A 156 -1.26 8.35 10.66
C ASP A 156 -1.59 9.70 10.03
N LEU A 157 -1.09 9.95 8.81
CA LEU A 157 -1.37 11.19 8.09
C LEU A 157 -2.87 11.33 7.82
N ILE A 158 -3.50 10.26 7.31
CA ILE A 158 -4.94 10.25 7.01
C ILE A 158 -5.77 10.29 8.28
N LYS A 159 -5.39 9.54 9.32
CA LYS A 159 -6.02 9.60 10.64
C LYS A 159 -6.06 11.04 11.17
N ASN A 160 -4.93 11.74 11.16
CA ASN A 160 -4.86 13.10 11.69
C ASN A 160 -5.70 14.09 10.86
N LYS A 161 -5.76 13.93 9.53
CA LYS A 161 -6.64 14.74 8.67
C LYS A 161 -8.12 14.52 9.00
N ILE A 162 -8.54 13.26 9.09
CA ILE A 162 -9.92 12.89 9.43
C ILE A 162 -10.28 13.39 10.82
N ASP A 163 -9.43 13.17 11.82
CA ASP A 163 -9.67 13.59 13.21
C ASP A 163 -9.81 15.11 13.34
N ASN A 164 -8.95 15.88 12.67
CA ASN A 164 -9.05 17.33 12.68
C ASN A 164 -10.35 17.83 12.05
N ASP A 165 -10.69 17.34 10.85
CA ASP A 165 -11.90 17.80 10.15
C ASP A 165 -13.18 17.34 10.86
N MET A 166 -13.20 16.12 11.43
CA MET A 166 -14.33 15.62 12.22
C MET A 166 -14.56 16.46 13.48
N LYS A 167 -13.49 16.87 14.18
CA LYS A 167 -13.60 17.76 15.36
C LYS A 167 -14.20 19.11 15.00
N LEU A 168 -13.69 19.74 13.93
CA LEU A 168 -14.22 21.00 13.43
C LEU A 168 -15.70 20.90 13.03
N PHE A 169 -16.09 19.79 12.43
CA PHE A 169 -17.48 19.52 12.07
C PHE A 169 -18.38 19.37 13.30
N ILE A 170 -17.94 18.62 14.32
CA ILE A 170 -18.70 18.44 15.58
C ILE A 170 -18.82 19.75 16.37
N GLU A 171 -17.80 20.60 16.31
CA GLU A 171 -17.81 21.93 16.95
C GLU A 171 -18.64 22.98 16.19
N GLY A 172 -19.18 22.63 15.01
CA GLY A 172 -19.98 23.53 14.18
C GLY A 172 -19.17 24.64 13.50
N LEU A 173 -17.88 24.41 13.28
CA LEU A 173 -16.94 25.36 12.66
C LEU A 173 -16.79 25.16 11.14
N LEU A 174 -17.53 24.22 10.55
CA LEU A 174 -17.52 23.85 9.13
C LEU A 174 -18.92 23.82 8.52
#